data_AF-A0A7C0XGH7-F1
#
_entry.id   AF-A0A7C0XGH7-F1
#
_cell.length_a   1.000
_cell.length_b   1.000
_cell.length_c   1.000
_cell.angle_alpha   90.00
_cell.angle_beta   90.00
_cell.angle_gamma   90.00
#
_symmetry.space_group_name_H-M   'P 1'
#
loop_
_entity.id
_entity.type
_entity.pdbx_description
1 polymer ?
#
loop_
_entity_poly.entity_id
_entity_poly.type
_entity_poly.pdbx_seq_one_letter_code
_entity_poly.pdbx_strand_id
1 'polypeptide(L)'
;MNGWMNFTGLRRLVKREVRRMKAKVRGIYSTALTKLLLENGFEIVQPSLTIKKRFKLNENQEPPDLKIKDRFDLQGIRVLGTPEATSAFQHMLHSSLEDVLTRRWMVSVDGIYRGSIKESDERFLYVDLGCGVTGRLSKSEVTDGSPRQVIVQVERKRLGVKQPVLTTKLKVFGNHAILAKNSKTGVSLKIYDLEKRAELYALGKALSPEGWGIIWRESSKNQPRETLENEVARLFEKIKTLDSKTLSADAPTLLVEGLHFIDVEFPYLSKRRLDSFRASVAQTLNGHHFYKSCGGKVSAALEMAEKLLEKGQDRAEVENLFKKQVMYEFP
;
A
#
# COMPACT_ATOMS: atom_id res chain seq x y z
N MET A 1 53.54 23.27 37.78
CA MET A 1 52.71 23.93 36.74
C MET A 1 52.47 22.91 35.65
N ASN A 2 51.24 22.42 35.48
CA ASN A 2 50.77 21.80 34.24
C ASN A 2 49.24 21.58 34.32
N GLY A 3 48.54 22.41 33.55
CA GLY A 3 47.48 22.00 32.64
C GLY A 3 46.22 21.36 33.21
N TRP A 4 45.21 22.20 33.43
CA TRP A 4 43.80 21.81 33.39
C TRP A 4 43.43 21.16 32.06
N MET A 5 42.68 20.06 32.08
CA MET A 5 41.72 19.74 31.01
C MET A 5 40.65 18.76 31.50
N ASN A 6 39.51 19.33 31.92
CA ASN A 6 38.27 18.60 32.18
C ASN A 6 37.70 18.09 30.85
N PHE A 7 37.73 16.78 30.62
CA PHE A 7 36.99 16.13 29.54
C PHE A 7 35.56 15.79 29.98
N THR A 8 34.71 16.79 30.11
CA THR A 8 33.24 16.57 30.09
C THR A 8 32.78 16.54 28.63
N GLY A 9 33.06 15.42 27.97
CA GLY A 9 32.59 15.10 26.64
C GLY A 9 31.10 14.77 26.66
N LEU A 10 30.30 15.77 26.33
CA LEU A 10 28.86 15.73 26.09
C LEU A 10 28.49 14.64 25.07
N ARG A 11 28.16 13.41 25.54
CA ARG A 11 27.51 12.40 24.71
C ARG A 11 26.08 12.86 24.42
N ARG A 12 25.91 13.72 23.40
CA ARG A 12 24.63 13.92 22.72
C ARG A 12 24.26 12.58 22.05
N LEU A 13 23.50 11.77 22.79
CA LEU A 13 22.67 10.72 22.23
C LEU A 13 21.74 11.37 21.20
N VAL A 14 22.11 11.28 19.93
CA VAL A 14 21.18 11.49 18.82
C VAL A 14 20.12 10.40 18.97
N LYS A 15 19.03 10.72 19.65
CA LYS A 15 17.79 9.94 19.55
C LYS A 15 17.42 9.98 18.06
N ARG A 16 17.79 8.92 17.32
CA ARG A 16 17.18 8.64 16.02
C ARG A 16 15.70 8.50 16.31
N GLU A 17 14.95 9.55 16.02
CA GLU A 17 13.50 9.53 16.07
C GLU A 17 13.06 8.42 15.11
N VAL A 18 12.65 7.28 15.66
CA VAL A 18 12.21 6.14 14.84
C VAL A 18 10.92 6.62 14.17
N ARG A 19 11.04 6.96 12.89
CA ARG A 19 9.90 7.40 12.08
C ARG A 19 8.79 6.37 12.21
N ARG A 20 7.64 6.80 12.73
CA ARG A 20 6.44 5.95 12.80
C ARG A 20 5.99 5.62 11.38
N MET A 21 5.64 4.34 11.17
CA MET A 21 5.16 3.87 9.88
C MET A 21 3.71 4.33 9.68
N LYS A 22 3.39 4.83 8.49
CA LYS A 22 2.08 5.43 8.19
C LYS A 22 1.17 4.41 7.51
N ALA A 23 0.00 4.13 8.09
CA ALA A 23 -0.96 3.18 7.56
C ALA A 23 -2.26 3.87 7.11
N LYS A 24 -2.76 3.46 5.94
CA LYS A 24 -4.11 3.80 5.45
C LYS A 24 -4.94 2.53 5.38
N VAL A 25 -6.02 2.50 6.15
CA VAL A 25 -6.94 1.36 6.21
C VAL A 25 -8.28 1.73 5.58
N ARG A 26 -8.84 0.82 4.79
CA ARG A 26 -10.21 0.88 4.27
C ARG A 26 -10.83 -0.51 4.32
N GLY A 27 -12.15 -0.54 4.44
CA GLY A 27 -12.91 -1.78 4.38
C GLY A 27 -13.55 -2.19 5.70
N ILE A 28 -14.10 -3.40 5.72
CA ILE A 28 -14.91 -3.92 6.83
C ILE A 28 -14.09 -4.11 8.10
N TYR A 29 -12.83 -4.50 7.95
CA TYR A 29 -11.89 -4.72 9.07
C TYR A 29 -11.27 -3.42 9.61
N SER A 30 -11.64 -2.27 9.04
CA SER A 30 -10.92 -1.01 9.28
C SER A 30 -10.87 -0.57 10.74
N THR A 31 -11.94 -0.76 11.50
CA THR A 31 -11.97 -0.34 12.91
C THR A 31 -11.07 -1.21 13.78
N ALA A 32 -11.19 -2.54 13.65
CA ALA A 32 -10.36 -3.49 14.39
C ALA A 32 -8.86 -3.33 14.05
N LEU A 33 -8.53 -3.23 12.76
CA LEU A 33 -7.15 -3.05 12.32
C LEU A 33 -6.59 -1.70 12.72
N THR A 34 -7.40 -0.63 12.73
CA THR A 34 -6.93 0.68 13.21
C THR A 34 -6.56 0.62 14.68
N LYS A 35 -7.36 -0.04 15.53
CA LYS A 35 -7.03 -0.27 16.94
C LYS A 35 -5.70 -0.99 17.08
N LEU A 36 -5.54 -2.12 16.37
CA LEU A 36 -4.33 -2.93 16.43
C LEU A 36 -3.08 -2.17 15.94
N LEU A 37 -3.20 -1.43 14.84
CA LEU A 37 -2.11 -0.61 14.28
C LEU A 37 -1.65 0.47 15.27
N LEU A 38 -2.58 1.18 15.90
CA LEU A 38 -2.26 2.23 16.87
C LEU A 38 -1.54 1.67 18.10
N GLU A 39 -1.97 0.50 18.59
CA GLU A 39 -1.31 -0.19 19.71
C GLU A 39 0.11 -0.66 19.38
N ASN A 40 0.39 -0.88 18.10
CA ASN A 40 1.71 -1.29 17.60
C ASN A 40 2.52 -0.11 17.01
N GLY A 41 2.16 1.13 17.36
CA GLY A 41 2.97 2.33 17.05
C GLY A 41 2.86 2.85 15.62
N PHE A 42 1.93 2.35 14.81
CA PHE A 42 1.65 2.92 13.50
C PHE A 42 0.89 4.25 13.62
N GLU A 43 1.16 5.16 12.70
CA GLU A 43 0.38 6.37 12.53
C GLU A 43 -0.71 6.15 11.47
N ILE A 44 -1.93 6.61 11.73
CA ILE A 44 -3.05 6.44 10.80
C ILE A 44 -3.18 7.69 9.92
N VAL A 45 -2.98 7.52 8.62
CA VAL A 45 -3.09 8.59 7.64
C VAL A 45 -4.27 8.38 6.71
N GLN A 46 -4.80 9.50 6.22
CA GLN A 46 -5.99 9.56 5.39
C GLN A 46 -7.17 8.77 6.00
N PRO A 47 -7.50 8.92 7.31
CA PRO A 47 -8.59 8.18 7.93
C PRO A 47 -9.96 8.53 7.30
N SER A 48 -10.89 7.57 7.27
CA SER A 48 -12.29 7.87 6.92
C SER A 48 -12.95 8.69 8.04
N LEU A 49 -14.07 9.36 7.74
CA LEU A 49 -14.81 10.12 8.76
C LEU A 49 -15.21 9.27 9.97
N THR A 50 -15.62 8.02 9.74
CA THR A 50 -15.95 7.06 10.79
C THR A 50 -14.74 6.74 11.68
N ILE A 51 -13.57 6.49 11.08
CA ILE A 51 -12.35 6.20 11.83
C ILE A 51 -11.85 7.45 12.58
N LYS A 52 -11.93 8.64 11.97
CA LYS A 52 -11.64 9.91 12.65
C LYS A 52 -12.47 10.08 13.92
N LYS A 53 -13.80 9.88 13.83
CA LYS A 53 -14.72 9.99 14.97
C LYS A 53 -14.42 8.96 16.07
N ARG A 54 -14.28 7.68 15.69
CA ARG A 54 -14.07 6.57 16.64
C ARG A 54 -12.77 6.68 17.43
N PHE A 55 -11.70 7.12 16.78
CA PHE A 55 -10.36 7.17 17.39
C PHE A 55 -9.89 8.59 17.72
N LYS A 56 -10.76 9.61 17.56
CA LYS A 56 -10.43 11.03 17.76
C LYS A 56 -9.14 11.46 17.04
N LEU A 57 -8.98 11.01 15.79
CA LEU A 57 -7.77 11.24 14.99
C LEU A 57 -7.86 12.57 14.24
N ASN A 58 -6.71 13.25 14.16
CA ASN A 58 -6.56 14.45 13.36
C ASN A 58 -6.56 14.15 11.85
N GLU A 59 -6.80 15.18 11.05
CA GLU A 59 -6.61 15.12 9.61
C GLU A 59 -5.12 15.00 9.27
N ASN A 60 -4.73 13.88 8.67
CA ASN A 60 -3.41 13.73 8.05
C ASN A 60 -3.60 13.22 6.61
N GLN A 61 -3.13 13.98 5.62
CA GLN A 61 -3.24 13.64 4.18
C GLN A 61 -1.93 13.10 3.57
N GLU A 62 -0.91 12.89 4.38
CA GLU A 62 0.37 12.35 3.94
C GLU A 62 0.25 10.98 3.26
N PRO A 63 1.20 10.64 2.37
CA PRO A 63 1.22 9.33 1.73
C PRO A 63 1.48 8.22 2.77
N PRO A 64 0.72 7.11 2.72
CA PRO A 64 0.95 5.97 3.61
C PRO A 64 2.13 5.11 3.12
N ASP A 65 2.86 4.55 4.08
CA ASP A 65 3.85 3.48 3.89
C ASP A 65 3.15 2.12 3.72
N LEU A 66 1.94 1.97 4.27
CA LEU A 66 1.13 0.75 4.23
C LEU A 66 -0.32 1.05 3.82
N LYS A 67 -0.84 0.41 2.78
CA LYS A 67 -2.24 0.50 2.34
C LYS A 67 -2.93 -0.84 2.53
N ILE A 68 -4.03 -0.83 3.28
CA ILE A 68 -4.82 -2.01 3.61
C ILE A 68 -6.23 -1.81 3.06
N LYS A 69 -6.73 -2.83 2.35
CA LYS A 69 -8.10 -2.89 1.82
C LYS A 69 -8.66 -4.30 1.94
N ASP A 70 -9.97 -4.45 1.89
CA ASP A 70 -10.58 -5.77 1.86
C ASP A 70 -10.15 -6.57 0.61
N ARG A 71 -10.14 -7.90 0.76
CA ARG A 71 -10.16 -8.81 -0.39
C ARG A 71 -11.49 -8.72 -1.12
N PHE A 72 -11.52 -9.19 -2.37
CA PHE A 72 -12.74 -9.22 -3.17
C PHE A 72 -13.82 -10.16 -2.59
N ASP A 73 -13.40 -11.23 -1.92
CA ASP A 73 -14.27 -12.18 -1.22
C ASP A 73 -14.67 -11.72 0.19
N LEU A 74 -14.16 -10.56 0.65
CA LEU A 74 -14.33 -10.03 2.00
C LEU A 74 -13.83 -10.94 3.13
N GLN A 75 -13.16 -12.06 2.83
CA GLN A 75 -12.65 -13.04 3.79
C GLN A 75 -11.28 -12.68 4.36
N GLY A 76 -10.87 -11.42 4.22
CA GLY A 76 -9.62 -10.90 4.73
C GLY A 76 -9.23 -9.60 4.05
N ILE A 77 -7.94 -9.32 3.99
CA ILE A 77 -7.40 -8.05 3.48
C ILE A 77 -6.26 -8.27 2.48
N ARG A 78 -6.04 -7.22 1.68
CA ARG A 78 -4.92 -7.05 0.79
C ARG A 78 -4.10 -5.87 1.28
N VAL A 79 -2.80 -6.11 1.40
CA VAL A 79 -1.83 -5.17 1.94
C VAL A 79 -0.83 -4.82 0.86
N LEU A 80 -0.56 -3.53 0.68
CA LEU A 80 0.46 -3.02 -0.22
C LEU A 80 1.28 -1.95 0.50
N GLY A 81 2.59 -2.13 0.63
CA GLY A 81 3.42 -1.16 1.35
C GLY A 81 4.92 -1.35 1.15
N THR A 82 5.73 -0.57 1.87
CA THR A 82 7.19 -0.73 1.84
C THR A 82 7.61 -2.07 2.45
N PRO A 83 8.81 -2.59 2.13
CA PRO A 83 9.31 -3.83 2.70
C PRO A 83 9.27 -3.86 4.23
N GLU A 84 9.63 -2.75 4.87
CA GLU A 84 9.68 -2.63 6.34
C GLU A 84 8.27 -2.62 6.92
N ALA A 85 7.37 -1.79 6.36
CA ALA A 85 6.01 -1.64 6.87
C ALA A 85 5.19 -2.92 6.70
N THR A 86 5.38 -3.63 5.59
CA THR A 86 4.70 -4.91 5.35
C THR A 86 5.21 -6.02 6.25
N SER A 87 6.52 -6.09 6.50
CA SER A 87 7.12 -7.09 7.40
C SER A 87 6.71 -6.85 8.86
N ALA A 88 6.72 -5.59 9.32
CA ALA A 88 6.22 -5.22 10.63
C ALA A 88 4.72 -5.54 10.80
N PHE A 89 3.90 -5.22 9.79
CA PHE A 89 2.48 -5.53 9.81
C PHE A 89 2.21 -7.04 9.83
N GLN A 90 2.95 -7.82 9.06
CA GLN A 90 2.83 -9.29 9.05
C GLN A 90 3.16 -9.87 10.44
N HIS A 91 4.26 -9.44 11.05
CA HIS A 91 4.64 -9.89 12.39
C HIS A 91 3.57 -9.54 13.44
N MET A 92 3.04 -8.31 13.40
CA MET A 92 1.96 -7.87 14.26
C MET A 92 0.71 -8.75 14.13
N LEU A 93 0.30 -9.11 12.89
CA LEU A 93 -0.85 -9.98 12.68
C LEU A 93 -0.64 -11.37 13.29
N HIS A 94 0.50 -12.01 12.99
CA HIS A 94 0.81 -13.36 13.52
C HIS A 94 0.96 -13.38 15.04
N SER A 95 1.36 -12.27 15.65
CA SER A 95 1.44 -12.15 17.11
C SER A 95 0.07 -11.95 17.77
N SER A 96 -0.92 -11.46 17.03
CA SER A 96 -2.21 -11.03 17.57
C SER A 96 -3.37 -11.96 17.21
N LEU A 97 -3.20 -12.77 16.16
CA LEU A 97 -4.24 -13.62 15.57
C LEU A 97 -3.69 -15.03 15.36
N GLU A 98 -4.35 -16.03 15.92
CA GLU A 98 -3.86 -17.41 15.98
C GLU A 98 -3.89 -18.13 14.63
N ASP A 99 -4.97 -17.97 13.86
CA ASP A 99 -5.23 -18.70 12.61
C ASP A 99 -5.09 -17.82 11.37
N VAL A 100 -4.42 -16.66 11.48
CA VAL A 100 -4.25 -15.75 10.33
C VAL A 100 -3.35 -16.36 9.27
N LEU A 101 -3.79 -16.29 8.00
CA LEU A 101 -2.99 -16.77 6.87
C LEU A 101 -2.45 -15.58 6.08
N THR A 102 -1.14 -15.55 5.84
CA THR A 102 -0.49 -14.50 5.05
C THR A 102 0.27 -15.09 3.88
N ARG A 103 0.00 -14.61 2.66
CA ARG A 103 0.67 -15.04 1.42
C ARG A 103 1.37 -13.82 0.81
N ARG A 104 2.70 -13.81 0.84
CA ARG A 104 3.52 -12.73 0.25
C ARG A 104 3.73 -12.99 -1.22
N TRP A 105 3.58 -11.97 -2.05
CA TRP A 105 3.97 -12.05 -3.45
C TRP A 105 5.49 -11.96 -3.55
N MET A 106 6.11 -12.90 -4.26
CA MET A 106 7.57 -13.01 -4.36
C MET A 106 8.21 -11.85 -5.14
N VAL A 107 7.42 -11.11 -5.92
CA VAL A 107 7.86 -9.89 -6.60
C VAL A 107 7.33 -8.65 -5.90
N SER A 108 8.12 -7.58 -5.95
CA SER A 108 7.68 -6.25 -5.54
C SER A 108 6.88 -5.57 -6.67
N VAL A 109 5.69 -5.08 -6.35
CA VAL A 109 4.86 -4.23 -7.20
C VAL A 109 5.61 -2.95 -7.55
N ASP A 110 5.58 -2.52 -8.82
CA ASP A 110 6.38 -1.41 -9.36
C ASP A 110 7.89 -1.62 -9.30
N GLY A 111 8.36 -2.79 -8.87
CA GLY A 111 9.79 -3.12 -8.92
C GLY A 111 10.27 -3.21 -10.35
N ILE A 112 11.51 -2.78 -10.59
CA ILE A 112 12.19 -2.84 -11.89
C ILE A 112 13.21 -3.97 -11.84
N TYR A 113 13.11 -4.87 -12.81
CA TYR A 113 13.90 -6.09 -12.90
C TYR A 113 14.63 -6.12 -14.24
N ARG A 114 15.85 -6.65 -14.23
CA ARG A 114 16.49 -7.14 -15.45
C ARG A 114 16.11 -8.61 -15.57
N GLY A 115 15.22 -8.93 -16.50
CA GLY A 115 14.73 -10.29 -16.69
C GLY A 115 15.30 -10.96 -17.92
N SER A 116 15.32 -12.30 -17.93
CA SER A 116 15.70 -13.10 -19.10
C SER A 116 14.47 -13.70 -19.76
N ILE A 117 14.34 -13.54 -21.08
CA ILE A 117 13.21 -14.12 -21.82
C ILE A 117 13.43 -15.63 -21.93
N LYS A 118 12.48 -16.41 -21.40
CA LYS A 118 12.52 -17.88 -21.46
C LYS A 118 11.73 -18.42 -22.63
N GLU A 119 10.50 -17.96 -22.77
CA GLU A 119 9.53 -18.49 -23.73
C GLU A 119 8.70 -17.36 -24.33
N SER A 120 8.00 -17.66 -25.43
CA SER A 120 7.05 -16.73 -26.04
C SER A 120 5.87 -17.47 -26.63
N ASP A 121 4.67 -16.88 -26.53
CA ASP A 121 3.48 -17.33 -27.25
C ASP A 121 3.09 -16.30 -28.34
N GLU A 122 1.92 -16.40 -28.95
CA GLU A 122 1.48 -15.46 -30.00
C GLU A 122 1.42 -14.00 -29.54
N ARG A 123 1.12 -13.73 -28.26
CA ARG A 123 0.81 -12.39 -27.73
C ARG A 123 1.78 -11.88 -26.67
N PHE A 124 2.45 -12.80 -25.96
CA PHE A 124 3.22 -12.54 -24.77
C PHE A 124 4.62 -13.17 -24.81
N LEU A 125 5.53 -12.53 -24.08
CA LEU A 125 6.86 -13.00 -23.74
C LEU A 125 6.87 -13.37 -22.26
N TYR A 126 7.42 -14.53 -21.94
CA TYR A 126 7.57 -15.01 -20.58
C TYR A 126 8.98 -14.69 -20.09
N VAL A 127 9.05 -13.75 -19.14
CA VAL A 127 10.30 -13.17 -18.64
C VAL A 127 10.55 -13.69 -17.23
N ASP A 128 11.68 -14.35 -17.02
CA ASP A 128 12.14 -14.75 -15.70
C ASP A 128 12.64 -13.53 -14.92
N LEU A 129 12.08 -13.33 -13.73
CA LEU A 129 12.41 -12.23 -12.82
C LEU A 129 13.32 -12.69 -11.66
N GLY A 130 13.66 -13.98 -11.62
CA GLY A 130 14.36 -14.62 -10.52
C GLY A 130 13.40 -15.17 -9.46
N CYS A 131 13.96 -15.87 -8.46
CA CYS A 131 13.20 -16.49 -7.37
C CYS A 131 12.05 -17.41 -7.83
N GLY A 132 12.19 -18.05 -9.00
CA GLY A 132 11.18 -18.95 -9.57
C GLY A 132 9.93 -18.24 -10.10
N VAL A 133 9.97 -16.92 -10.33
CA VAL A 133 8.83 -16.17 -10.86
C VAL A 133 9.03 -15.80 -12.32
N THR A 134 8.07 -16.19 -13.15
CA THR A 134 8.00 -15.78 -14.56
C THR A 134 6.83 -14.82 -14.76
N GLY A 135 7.11 -13.62 -15.27
CA GLY A 135 6.09 -12.63 -15.63
C GLY A 135 5.76 -12.64 -17.12
N ARG A 136 4.62 -12.03 -17.47
CA ARG A 136 4.14 -11.88 -18.86
C ARG A 136 4.32 -10.46 -19.35
N LEU A 137 4.99 -10.29 -20.47
CA LEU A 137 5.19 -9.01 -21.16
C LEU A 137 4.51 -9.06 -22.52
N SER A 138 3.84 -7.99 -22.95
CA SER A 138 3.23 -7.96 -24.29
C SER A 138 4.29 -7.82 -25.38
N LYS A 139 4.20 -8.61 -26.46
CA LYS A 139 5.13 -8.52 -27.60
C LYS A 139 5.15 -7.14 -28.26
N SER A 140 4.04 -6.41 -28.21
CA SER A 140 3.94 -5.05 -28.79
C SER A 140 4.80 -4.00 -28.06
N GLU A 141 5.27 -4.30 -26.84
CA GLU A 141 6.15 -3.43 -26.07
C GLU A 141 7.65 -3.63 -26.36
N VAL A 142 7.98 -4.61 -27.21
CA VAL A 142 9.36 -4.94 -27.59
C VAL A 142 9.50 -4.71 -29.10
N THR A 143 10.30 -3.70 -29.48
CA THR A 143 10.46 -3.26 -30.87
C THR A 143 11.63 -3.95 -31.58
N ASP A 144 12.64 -4.40 -30.82
CA ASP A 144 13.82 -5.09 -31.35
C ASP A 144 13.70 -6.61 -31.21
N GLY A 145 14.15 -7.33 -32.23
CA GLY A 145 14.13 -8.79 -32.31
C GLY A 145 14.68 -9.46 -31.05
N SER A 146 13.77 -10.07 -30.29
CA SER A 146 14.00 -11.05 -29.21
C SER A 146 15.30 -10.89 -28.41
N PRO A 147 15.54 -9.74 -27.73
CA PRO A 147 16.70 -9.62 -26.87
C PRO A 147 16.61 -10.68 -25.77
N ARG A 148 17.71 -11.41 -25.52
CA ARG A 148 17.75 -12.47 -24.50
C ARG A 148 17.44 -11.94 -23.08
N GLN A 149 17.61 -10.64 -22.89
CA GLN A 149 17.39 -9.92 -21.64
C GLN A 149 16.58 -8.65 -21.88
N VAL A 150 15.71 -8.29 -20.93
CA VAL A 150 14.83 -7.12 -21.02
C VAL A 150 14.65 -6.47 -19.65
N ILE A 151 14.57 -5.14 -19.62
CA ILE A 151 14.25 -4.39 -18.41
C ILE A 151 12.75 -4.22 -18.34
N VAL A 152 12.16 -4.69 -17.24
CA VAL A 152 10.72 -4.75 -17.07
C VAL A 152 10.33 -4.24 -15.70
N GLN A 153 9.15 -3.64 -15.64
CA GLN A 153 8.52 -3.24 -14.39
C GLN A 153 7.27 -4.09 -14.12
N VAL A 154 7.09 -4.50 -12.87
CA VAL A 154 5.88 -5.22 -12.42
C VAL A 154 4.71 -4.24 -12.31
N GLU A 155 3.66 -4.47 -13.11
CA GLU A 155 2.47 -3.63 -13.08
C GLU A 155 1.60 -3.87 -11.84
N ARG A 156 0.82 -2.86 -11.46
CA ARG A 156 -0.20 -2.94 -10.40
C ARG A 156 -1.46 -3.72 -10.79
N LYS A 157 -1.50 -4.35 -11.97
CA LYS A 157 -2.66 -5.10 -12.46
C LYS A 157 -2.63 -6.53 -11.94
N ARG A 158 -3.80 -7.03 -11.52
CA ARG A 158 -3.99 -8.41 -11.05
C ARG A 158 -2.96 -8.82 -9.97
N LEU A 159 -2.81 -8.02 -8.93
CA LEU A 159 -1.86 -8.31 -7.83
C LEU A 159 -2.07 -9.71 -7.23
N GLY A 160 -0.97 -10.41 -6.96
CA GLY A 160 -0.98 -11.74 -6.32
C GLY A 160 -1.15 -12.93 -7.29
N VAL A 161 -1.24 -12.70 -8.59
CA VAL A 161 -1.24 -13.80 -9.58
C VAL A 161 0.15 -14.45 -9.69
N LYS A 162 0.19 -15.74 -10.05
CA LYS A 162 1.45 -16.48 -10.26
C LYS A 162 2.35 -15.82 -11.31
N GLN A 163 1.75 -15.33 -12.41
CA GLN A 163 2.45 -14.67 -13.51
C GLN A 163 2.13 -13.16 -13.54
N PRO A 164 2.99 -12.30 -12.93
CA PRO A 164 2.80 -10.85 -12.93
C PRO A 164 2.74 -10.28 -14.34
N VAL A 165 1.95 -9.22 -14.52
CA VAL A 165 1.95 -8.45 -15.77
C VAL A 165 3.13 -7.48 -15.74
N LEU A 166 3.89 -7.45 -16.83
CA LEU A 166 5.10 -6.66 -16.99
C LEU A 166 4.92 -5.60 -18.06
N THR A 167 5.71 -4.53 -17.97
CA THR A 167 5.79 -3.46 -18.97
C THR A 167 7.22 -2.96 -19.12
N THR A 168 7.60 -2.52 -20.32
CA THR A 168 8.87 -1.81 -20.57
C THR A 168 8.75 -0.29 -20.35
N LYS A 169 7.52 0.21 -20.11
CA LYS A 169 7.23 1.62 -19.86
C LYS A 169 7.51 1.96 -18.39
N LEU A 170 8.80 2.09 -18.07
CA LEU A 170 9.30 2.27 -16.71
C LEU A 170 8.78 3.54 -16.05
N LYS A 171 8.42 3.41 -14.76
CA LYS A 171 8.00 4.51 -13.89
C LYS A 171 8.72 4.45 -12.56
N VAL A 172 9.29 5.56 -12.11
CA VAL A 172 9.87 5.69 -10.77
C VAL A 172 8.92 6.50 -9.90
N PHE A 173 8.44 5.89 -8.83
CA PHE A 173 7.41 6.46 -7.97
C PHE A 173 8.02 7.18 -6.76
N GLY A 174 7.61 8.43 -6.57
CA GLY A 174 7.81 9.19 -5.35
C GLY A 174 6.54 9.33 -4.54
N ASN A 175 6.55 10.25 -3.58
CA ASN A 175 5.44 10.59 -2.71
C ASN A 175 4.48 11.57 -3.41
N HIS A 176 5.03 12.60 -4.06
CA HIS A 176 4.34 13.69 -4.72
C HIS A 176 4.49 13.66 -6.25
N ALA A 177 5.51 12.99 -6.78
CA ALA A 177 5.79 12.88 -8.21
C ALA A 177 5.92 11.43 -8.70
N ILE A 178 5.79 11.23 -10.00
CA ILE A 178 6.11 9.99 -10.70
C ILE A 178 6.93 10.37 -11.93
N LEU A 179 8.13 9.84 -12.07
CA LEU A 179 8.90 9.95 -13.30
C LEU A 179 8.52 8.80 -14.22
N ALA A 180 8.12 9.08 -15.46
CA ALA A 180 7.76 8.08 -16.45
C ALA A 180 8.66 8.20 -17.69
N LYS A 181 9.31 7.10 -18.08
CA LYS A 181 10.21 7.06 -19.24
C LYS A 181 9.42 7.25 -20.53
N ASN A 182 9.96 8.05 -21.46
CA ASN A 182 9.36 8.39 -22.76
C ASN A 182 7.93 8.92 -22.63
N SER A 183 7.66 9.70 -21.58
CA SER A 183 6.33 10.25 -21.30
C SER A 183 6.36 11.78 -21.19
N LYS A 184 5.22 12.41 -21.41
CA LYS A 184 5.06 13.86 -21.23
C LYS A 184 4.80 14.20 -19.76
N THR A 185 5.23 15.38 -19.33
CA THR A 185 4.86 15.94 -18.03
C THR A 185 3.34 16.05 -17.90
N GLY A 186 2.80 15.78 -16.71
CA GLY A 186 1.37 15.82 -16.44
C GLY A 186 1.03 16.12 -14.99
N VAL A 187 -0.24 16.41 -14.74
CA VAL A 187 -0.79 16.67 -13.40
C VAL A 187 -2.02 15.80 -13.21
N SER A 188 -2.14 15.18 -12.02
CA SER A 188 -3.29 14.37 -11.61
C SER A 188 -4.62 15.06 -11.94
N LEU A 189 -5.57 14.31 -12.49
CA LEU A 189 -6.92 14.80 -12.80
C LEU A 189 -7.75 15.17 -11.55
N LYS A 190 -7.29 14.76 -10.36
CA LYS A 190 -7.94 15.10 -9.08
C LYS A 190 -7.56 16.49 -8.56
N ILE A 191 -6.61 17.16 -9.22
CA ILE A 191 -6.28 18.56 -8.93
C ILE A 191 -7.13 19.40 -9.89
N TYR A 192 -8.27 19.86 -9.37
CA TYR A 192 -9.26 20.65 -10.11
C TYR A 192 -8.90 22.14 -10.21
N ASP A 193 -8.03 22.61 -9.32
CA ASP A 193 -7.54 23.99 -9.29
C ASP A 193 -6.69 24.26 -10.53
N LEU A 194 -7.17 25.14 -11.41
CA LEU A 194 -6.56 25.43 -12.71
C LEU A 194 -5.24 26.18 -12.57
N GLU A 195 -5.15 27.14 -11.65
CA GLU A 195 -3.93 27.91 -11.40
C GLU A 195 -2.83 27.00 -10.85
N LYS A 196 -3.16 26.21 -9.83
CA LYS A 196 -2.20 25.26 -9.26
C LYS A 196 -1.79 24.19 -10.27
N ARG A 197 -2.70 23.76 -11.14
CA ARG A 197 -2.41 22.81 -12.21
C ARG A 197 -1.44 23.40 -13.23
N ALA A 198 -1.62 24.65 -13.63
CA ALA A 198 -0.70 25.35 -14.53
C ALA A 198 0.68 25.54 -13.90
N GLU A 199 0.74 25.95 -12.63
CA GLU A 199 1.98 26.09 -11.86
C GLU A 199 2.77 24.76 -11.79
N LEU A 200 2.11 23.68 -11.37
CA LEU A 200 2.73 22.35 -11.29
C LEU A 200 3.18 21.85 -12.67
N TYR A 201 2.40 22.11 -13.72
CA TYR A 201 2.76 21.73 -15.06
C TYR A 201 4.01 22.47 -15.57
N ALA A 202 4.10 23.79 -15.31
CA ALA A 202 5.29 24.59 -15.64
C ALA A 202 6.52 24.11 -14.86
N LEU A 203 6.37 23.87 -13.55
CA LEU A 203 7.43 23.31 -12.70
C LEU A 203 7.90 21.95 -13.22
N GLY A 204 6.96 21.07 -13.56
CA GLY A 204 7.27 19.75 -14.10
C GLY A 204 7.92 19.80 -15.48
N LYS A 205 7.69 20.83 -16.29
CA LYS A 205 8.42 21.01 -17.56
C LYS A 205 9.85 21.49 -17.32
N ALA A 206 10.05 22.41 -16.38
CA ALA A 206 11.36 22.94 -16.05
C ALA A 206 12.29 21.89 -15.41
N LEU A 207 11.73 20.96 -14.62
CA LEU A 207 12.49 19.95 -13.89
C LEU A 207 12.59 18.59 -14.60
N SER A 208 11.87 18.37 -15.70
CA SER A 208 11.84 17.06 -16.37
C SER A 208 13.21 16.71 -16.95
N PRO A 209 13.80 15.56 -16.56
CA PRO A 209 15.03 15.07 -17.18
C PRO A 209 14.80 14.67 -18.65
N GLU A 210 15.87 14.64 -19.43
CA GLU A 210 15.82 14.17 -20.81
C GLU A 210 15.28 12.73 -20.88
N GLY A 211 14.30 12.49 -21.75
CA GLY A 211 13.64 11.18 -21.90
C GLY A 211 12.66 10.80 -20.77
N TRP A 212 12.41 11.67 -19.78
CA TRP A 212 11.49 11.41 -18.68
C TRP A 212 10.44 12.52 -18.50
N GLY A 213 9.19 12.13 -18.24
CA GLY A 213 8.11 13.05 -17.90
C GLY A 213 7.76 12.99 -16.41
N ILE A 214 7.56 14.15 -15.78
CA ILE A 214 7.07 14.24 -14.40
C ILE A 214 5.53 14.24 -14.37
N ILE A 215 4.93 13.31 -13.63
CA ILE A 215 3.49 13.29 -13.34
C ILE A 215 3.26 13.63 -11.87
N TRP A 216 2.71 14.82 -11.61
CA TRP A 216 2.39 15.27 -10.25
C TRP A 216 1.14 14.58 -9.70
N ARG A 217 1.26 14.06 -8.47
CA ARG A 217 0.18 13.38 -7.73
C ARG A 217 -0.70 14.38 -7.01
N GLU A 218 -1.88 13.93 -6.59
CA GLU A 218 -2.79 14.72 -5.75
C GLU A 218 -2.13 15.26 -4.47
N SER A 219 -1.21 14.48 -3.88
CA SER A 219 -0.44 14.87 -2.70
C SER A 219 0.51 16.06 -2.93
N SER A 220 0.82 16.42 -4.18
CA SER A 220 1.67 17.59 -4.50
C SER A 220 0.95 18.93 -4.31
N LYS A 221 -0.39 18.95 -4.30
CA LYS A 221 -1.20 20.17 -4.31
C LYS A 221 -0.82 21.15 -3.20
N ASN A 222 -0.60 20.63 -1.99
CA ASN A 222 -0.38 21.42 -0.79
C ASN A 222 1.09 21.43 -0.33
N GLN A 223 2.02 21.06 -1.20
CA GLN A 223 3.44 20.98 -0.85
C GLN A 223 4.19 22.24 -1.30
N PRO A 224 5.18 22.71 -0.51
CA PRO A 224 6.08 23.76 -0.93
C PRO A 224 6.88 23.36 -2.17
N ARG A 225 7.21 24.34 -3.02
CA ARG A 225 8.00 24.14 -4.24
C ARG A 225 9.33 23.42 -3.97
N GLU A 226 10.05 23.83 -2.93
CA GLU A 226 11.32 23.23 -2.53
C GLU A 226 11.18 21.73 -2.20
N THR A 227 10.07 21.33 -1.56
CA THR A 227 9.81 19.91 -1.26
C THR A 227 9.63 19.09 -2.54
N LEU A 228 8.94 19.66 -3.53
CA LEU A 228 8.72 19.04 -4.82
C LEU A 228 10.02 18.93 -5.63
N GLU A 229 10.83 19.98 -5.66
CA GLU A 229 12.14 20.00 -6.32
C GLU A 229 13.10 18.97 -5.71
N ASN A 230 13.19 18.93 -4.37
CA ASN A 230 13.98 17.96 -3.64
C ASN A 230 13.52 16.52 -3.89
N GLU A 231 12.21 16.28 -4.03
CA GLU A 231 11.71 14.96 -4.40
C GLU A 231 12.12 14.57 -5.82
N VAL A 232 11.97 15.46 -6.80
CA VAL A 232 12.37 15.19 -8.19
C VAL A 232 13.86 14.88 -8.28
N ALA A 233 14.71 15.64 -7.58
CA ALA A 233 16.15 15.38 -7.50
C ALA A 233 16.43 13.96 -6.95
N ARG A 234 15.77 13.56 -5.86
CA ARG A 234 15.90 12.20 -5.31
C ARG A 234 15.44 11.11 -6.28
N LEU A 235 14.36 11.36 -7.04
CA LEU A 235 13.90 10.40 -8.05
C LEU A 235 14.87 10.30 -9.23
N PHE A 236 15.55 11.40 -9.58
CA PHE A 236 16.56 11.39 -10.62
C PHE A 236 17.83 10.62 -10.19
N GLU A 237 18.27 10.76 -8.95
CA GLU A 237 19.36 9.95 -8.41
C GLU A 237 19.03 8.45 -8.41
N LYS A 238 17.76 8.08 -8.17
CA LYS A 238 17.31 6.68 -8.34
C LYS A 238 17.41 6.21 -9.79
N ILE A 239 17.14 7.07 -10.77
CA ILE A 239 17.30 6.72 -12.19
C ILE A 239 18.77 6.51 -12.54
N LYS A 240 19.67 7.40 -12.11
CA LYS A 240 21.12 7.21 -12.31
C LYS A 240 21.63 5.91 -11.69
N THR A 241 21.12 5.57 -10.51
CA THR A 241 21.43 4.30 -9.83
C THR A 241 20.87 3.10 -10.60
N LEU A 242 19.70 3.23 -11.22
CA LEU A 242 19.13 2.20 -12.09
C LEU A 242 19.98 2.00 -13.35
N ASP A 243 20.40 3.09 -14.01
CA ASP A 243 21.19 3.01 -15.24
C ASP A 243 22.56 2.35 -14.99
N SER A 244 23.23 2.73 -13.90
CA SER A 244 24.49 2.09 -13.49
C SER A 244 24.34 0.60 -13.17
N LYS A 245 23.32 0.21 -12.40
CA LYS A 245 23.03 -1.20 -12.10
C LYS A 245 22.69 -2.01 -13.35
N THR A 246 22.05 -1.39 -14.33
CA THR A 246 21.67 -2.04 -15.58
C THR A 246 22.89 -2.44 -16.40
N LEU A 247 23.96 -1.65 -16.35
CA LEU A 247 25.21 -1.92 -17.07
C LEU A 247 26.02 -3.07 -16.43
N SER A 248 25.92 -3.25 -15.11
CA SER A 248 26.79 -4.18 -14.38
C SER A 248 26.14 -5.50 -13.98
N ALA A 249 24.80 -5.59 -13.91
CA ALA A 249 24.13 -6.71 -13.26
C ALA A 249 23.58 -7.74 -14.25
N ASP A 250 23.91 -9.03 -14.07
CA ASP A 250 23.38 -10.12 -14.88
C ASP A 250 21.91 -10.43 -14.59
N ALA A 251 21.18 -10.84 -15.62
CA ALA A 251 19.78 -11.26 -15.49
C ALA A 251 19.68 -12.74 -15.04
N PRO A 252 18.69 -13.13 -14.23
CA PRO A 252 17.62 -12.29 -13.68
C PRO A 252 18.00 -11.59 -12.35
N THR A 253 17.71 -10.30 -12.23
CA THR A 253 17.99 -9.55 -10.99
C THR A 253 17.01 -8.39 -10.73
N LEU A 254 16.83 -8.06 -9.45
CA LEU A 254 16.08 -6.89 -9.00
C LEU A 254 16.97 -5.65 -9.06
N LEU A 255 16.62 -4.67 -9.90
CA LEU A 255 17.36 -3.42 -10.02
C LEU A 255 16.88 -2.37 -9.02
N VAL A 256 15.54 -2.22 -8.93
CA VAL A 256 14.86 -1.27 -8.03
C VAL A 256 13.72 -1.97 -7.34
N GLU A 257 13.79 -2.04 -6.01
CA GLU A 257 12.72 -2.59 -5.18
C GLU A 257 11.51 -1.65 -5.14
N GLY A 258 10.32 -2.23 -5.30
CA GLY A 258 9.05 -1.53 -5.24
C GLY A 258 8.31 -1.73 -3.92
N LEU A 259 7.00 -1.92 -3.99
CA LEU A 259 6.14 -2.20 -2.84
C LEU A 259 5.87 -3.70 -2.71
N HIS A 260 5.79 -4.22 -1.50
CA HIS A 260 5.38 -5.60 -1.28
C HIS A 260 3.87 -5.73 -1.18
N PHE A 261 3.36 -6.79 -1.78
CA PHE A 261 1.97 -7.20 -1.68
C PHE A 261 1.85 -8.43 -0.78
N ILE A 262 0.92 -8.36 0.18
CA ILE A 262 0.54 -9.49 1.03
C ILE A 262 -0.97 -9.68 0.92
N ASP A 263 -1.37 -10.90 0.59
CA ASP A 263 -2.75 -11.37 0.68
C ASP A 263 -2.95 -12.02 2.05
N VAL A 264 -3.92 -11.54 2.81
CA VAL A 264 -4.19 -11.99 4.18
C VAL A 264 -5.61 -12.53 4.25
N GLU A 265 -5.76 -13.71 4.83
CA GLU A 265 -7.06 -14.33 5.09
C GLU A 265 -7.32 -14.38 6.59
N PHE A 266 -8.57 -14.11 6.97
CA PHE A 266 -9.00 -14.16 8.36
C PHE A 266 -10.02 -15.30 8.53
N PRO A 267 -9.58 -16.47 9.01
CA PRO A 267 -10.48 -17.53 9.42
C PRO A 267 -11.23 -17.16 10.71
N TYR A 268 -11.96 -18.13 11.27
CA TYR A 268 -12.96 -17.86 12.31
C TYR A 268 -12.37 -17.25 13.59
N LEU A 269 -11.26 -17.77 14.12
CA LEU A 269 -10.68 -17.27 15.37
C LEU A 269 -10.14 -15.84 15.18
N SER A 270 -9.48 -15.58 14.06
CA SER A 270 -9.02 -14.26 13.65
C SER A 270 -10.17 -13.25 13.59
N LYS A 271 -11.29 -13.61 12.96
CA LYS A 271 -12.48 -12.72 12.89
C LYS A 271 -13.04 -12.42 14.28
N ARG A 272 -13.15 -13.42 15.15
CA ARG A 272 -13.60 -13.21 16.54
C ARG A 272 -12.64 -12.33 17.33
N ARG A 273 -11.34 -12.49 17.13
CA ARG A 273 -10.34 -11.65 17.79
C ARG A 273 -10.41 -10.20 17.29
N LEU A 274 -10.61 -10.00 15.98
CA LEU A 274 -10.85 -8.70 15.38
C LEU A 274 -12.17 -8.06 15.85
N ASP A 275 -13.24 -8.84 16.03
CA ASP A 275 -14.48 -8.37 16.65
C ASP A 275 -14.22 -7.85 18.08
N SER A 276 -13.38 -8.55 18.84
CA SER A 276 -13.00 -8.14 20.21
C SER A 276 -12.25 -6.80 20.21
N PHE A 277 -11.30 -6.61 19.28
CA PHE A 277 -10.62 -5.32 19.11
C PHE A 277 -11.61 -4.22 18.71
N ARG A 278 -12.56 -4.50 17.81
CA ARG A 278 -13.60 -3.55 17.42
C ARG A 278 -14.49 -3.15 18.59
N ALA A 279 -14.92 -4.11 19.41
CA ALA A 279 -15.80 -3.90 20.55
C ALA A 279 -15.20 -2.94 21.60
N SER A 280 -13.87 -2.85 21.68
CA SER A 280 -13.18 -1.89 22.55
C SER A 280 -13.32 -0.42 22.12
N VAL A 281 -13.81 -0.16 20.90
CA VAL A 281 -13.87 1.20 20.31
C VAL A 281 -15.26 1.58 19.83
N ALA A 282 -16.05 0.61 19.38
CA ALA A 282 -17.38 0.85 18.85
C ALA A 282 -18.34 -0.24 19.33
N GLN A 283 -19.60 0.15 19.55
CA GLN A 283 -20.67 -0.81 19.80
C GLN A 283 -20.78 -1.75 18.60
N THR A 284 -20.76 -3.05 18.89
CA THR A 284 -20.71 -4.06 17.84
C THR A 284 -21.38 -5.34 18.30
N LEU A 285 -22.01 -6.01 17.34
CA LEU A 285 -22.58 -7.33 17.56
C LEU A 285 -21.52 -8.42 17.51
N ASN A 286 -21.78 -9.51 18.23
CA ASN A 286 -20.93 -10.69 18.18
C ASN A 286 -20.94 -11.29 16.76
N GLY A 287 -19.77 -11.66 16.24
CA GLY A 287 -19.65 -12.18 14.88
C GLY A 287 -19.73 -11.10 13.80
N HIS A 288 -19.51 -9.82 14.14
CA HIS A 288 -19.57 -8.71 13.19
C HIS A 288 -18.84 -9.02 11.89
N HIS A 289 -17.55 -9.36 11.94
CA HIS A 289 -16.78 -9.61 10.71
C HIS A 289 -17.26 -10.85 9.94
N PHE A 290 -17.79 -11.88 10.63
CA PHE A 290 -18.38 -13.04 9.97
C PHE A 290 -19.57 -12.61 9.11
N TYR A 291 -20.59 -11.99 9.72
CA TYR A 291 -21.79 -11.54 9.01
C TYR A 291 -21.49 -10.46 7.97
N LYS A 292 -20.55 -9.57 8.26
CA LYS A 292 -20.13 -8.52 7.33
C LYS A 292 -19.46 -9.10 6.08
N SER A 293 -18.69 -10.17 6.24
CA SER A 293 -18.03 -10.85 5.12
C SER A 293 -18.98 -11.64 4.21
N CYS A 294 -20.19 -12.00 4.70
CA CYS A 294 -21.23 -12.62 3.88
C CYS A 294 -21.81 -11.65 2.82
N GLY A 295 -21.67 -10.34 3.02
CA GLY A 295 -22.21 -9.33 2.12
C GLY A 295 -23.74 -9.31 2.06
N GLY A 296 -24.28 -8.67 1.01
CA GLY A 296 -25.71 -8.68 0.69
C GLY A 296 -26.63 -8.28 1.85
N LYS A 297 -27.76 -9.00 1.96
CA LYS A 297 -28.80 -8.74 2.95
C LYS A 297 -28.33 -8.96 4.39
N VAL A 298 -27.44 -9.94 4.61
CA VAL A 298 -26.92 -10.26 5.95
C VAL A 298 -26.08 -9.11 6.49
N SER A 299 -25.19 -8.55 5.66
CA SER A 299 -24.42 -7.36 6.00
C SER A 299 -25.31 -6.13 6.24
N ALA A 300 -26.40 -5.98 5.48
CA ALA A 300 -27.35 -4.88 5.67
C ALA A 300 -28.15 -5.01 6.98
N ALA A 301 -28.61 -6.23 7.29
CA ALA A 301 -29.28 -6.52 8.56
C ALA A 301 -28.37 -6.24 9.76
N LEU A 302 -27.08 -6.61 9.66
CA LEU A 302 -26.08 -6.34 10.70
C LEU A 302 -25.92 -4.83 10.93
N GLU A 303 -25.81 -4.03 9.86
CA GLU A 303 -25.70 -2.57 10.00
C GLU A 303 -26.94 -1.95 10.65
N MET A 304 -28.13 -2.45 10.30
CA MET A 304 -29.37 -1.97 10.91
C MET A 304 -29.40 -2.31 12.41
N ALA A 305 -29.02 -3.53 12.77
CA ALA A 305 -28.97 -3.96 14.16
C ALA A 305 -27.94 -3.15 14.97
N GLU A 306 -26.73 -2.91 14.43
CA GLU A 306 -25.73 -2.05 15.09
C GLU A 306 -26.23 -0.60 15.24
N LYS A 307 -27.01 -0.06 14.29
CA LYS A 307 -27.61 1.27 14.43
C LYS A 307 -28.70 1.33 15.51
N LEU A 308 -29.47 0.26 15.72
CA LEU A 308 -30.46 0.19 16.80
C LEU A 308 -29.77 0.18 18.17
N LEU A 309 -28.66 -0.55 18.27
CA LEU A 309 -27.80 -0.54 19.43
C LEU A 309 -27.23 0.85 19.72
N GLU A 310 -26.73 1.57 18.69
CA GLU A 310 -26.24 2.95 18.83
C GLU A 310 -27.34 3.93 19.29
N LYS A 311 -28.61 3.62 19.02
CA LYS A 311 -29.79 4.39 19.49
C LYS A 311 -30.25 4.01 20.91
N GLY A 312 -29.57 3.08 21.57
CA GLY A 312 -29.85 2.68 22.95
C GLY A 312 -30.94 1.61 23.10
N GLN A 313 -31.27 0.87 22.04
CA GLN A 313 -32.17 -0.28 22.17
C GLN A 313 -31.51 -1.42 22.95
N ASP A 314 -32.34 -2.26 23.59
CA ASP A 314 -31.87 -3.40 24.36
C ASP A 314 -31.07 -4.38 23.50
N ARG A 315 -29.94 -4.83 24.03
CA ARG A 315 -29.01 -5.67 23.28
C ARG A 315 -29.58 -7.06 23.00
N ALA A 316 -30.27 -7.66 23.96
CA ALA A 316 -30.81 -9.00 23.80
C ALA A 316 -31.95 -9.01 22.78
N GLU A 317 -32.80 -7.99 22.79
CA GLU A 317 -33.86 -7.80 21.79
C GLU A 317 -33.28 -7.65 20.38
N VAL A 318 -32.31 -6.75 20.19
CA VAL A 318 -31.68 -6.52 18.89
C VAL A 318 -30.96 -7.77 18.39
N GLU A 319 -30.23 -8.49 19.25
CA GLU A 319 -29.57 -9.75 18.89
C GLU A 319 -30.57 -10.83 18.46
N ASN A 320 -31.74 -10.92 19.12
CA ASN A 320 -32.78 -11.87 18.77
C ASN A 320 -33.44 -11.54 17.42
N LEU A 321 -33.81 -10.27 17.21
CA LEU A 321 -34.35 -9.80 15.93
C LEU A 321 -33.37 -10.02 14.78
N PHE A 322 -32.09 -9.70 15.00
CA PHE A 322 -31.05 -9.93 14.01
C PHE A 322 -30.89 -11.41 13.66
N LYS A 323 -30.84 -12.30 14.66
CA LYS A 323 -30.76 -13.75 14.43
C LYS A 323 -31.95 -14.26 13.61
N LYS A 324 -33.17 -13.87 13.96
CA LYS A 324 -34.37 -14.24 13.19
C LYS A 324 -34.26 -13.79 11.73
N GLN A 325 -33.83 -12.56 11.49
CA GLN A 325 -33.67 -12.02 10.15
C GLN A 325 -32.61 -12.77 9.32
N VAL A 326 -31.50 -13.16 9.95
CA VAL A 326 -30.40 -13.86 9.26
C VAL A 326 -30.73 -15.33 9.00
N MET A 327 -31.49 -16.00 9.87
CA MET A 327 -31.93 -17.39 9.66
C MET A 327 -32.74 -17.59 8.37
N TYR A 328 -33.46 -16.57 7.89
CA TYR A 328 -34.15 -16.64 6.60
C TYR A 328 -33.21 -16.63 5.39
N GLU A 329 -31.97 -16.18 5.56
CA GLU A 329 -30.96 -16.08 4.49
C GLU A 329 -29.90 -17.18 4.60
N PHE A 330 -29.77 -17.84 5.76
CA PHE A 330 -28.92 -19.00 6.01
C PHE A 330 -29.76 -20.12 6.66
N PRO A 331 -30.22 -21.15 5.91
CA PRO A 331 -30.91 -22.30 6.48
C PRO A 331 -30.01 -23.15 7.39
#